data_AF-A0A3D4QXT3-F1
#
_entry.id   AF-A0A3D4QXT3-F1
#
_cell.length_a   1.000
_cell.length_b   1.000
_cell.length_c   1.000
_cell.angle_alpha   90.00
_cell.angle_beta   90.00
_cell.angle_gamma   90.00
#
_symmetry.space_group_name_H-M   'P 1'
#
loop_
_entity.id
_entity.type
_entity.pdbx_description
1 polymer ?
#
loop_
_entity_poly.entity_id
_entity_poly.type
_entity_poly.pdbx_seq_one_letter_code
_entity_poly.pdbx_strand_id
1 'polypeptide(L)'
;MANLSRAGKRLMGFCRTNLFKRLESSGASFLISLARHVLRNYLFLYALEKDLPFPIGQQERADMDEFLEEDDNAGENYGVAVITEKDKYRQLAEEHYHRCQREKSKYGWISSQLFLPELVRLLEEDVDAILSIINLARHWDPREDRHLNALEKLIAKTHRKEKILVFTQFADTARYLEEQLRSRGIKDLACVTGAVDNPTEYAYRFSPLSNRAKDMYDEIRVLISTDVLSEGQNLQDGHIIVNYDLPWALIRLIQRAGRVDRIGQQSSRIFCYSFLPQDGLEKIINLRNRLTHRISENSEVVGSDEIFFDGDPVNIADLYNEKAGMLDEDEGEIDLTSQAYEIWKQAIQANPKLKKVIPNLPDVIYATKTLEEGSVEGEGVITYSRNSHGFEGLTWLDTKGRVISRSQSRILKAAACTPDTPALARLIKHHELVARAVELAEKDARQTGGQLGSQAGARFRAYKILGRYYESIKDSLFDTVALKRTIDDIYRYPLRESTRELINRRLRFGISDEEMAEMLIKLRDEGRLSVIDKKQESALNIPQIICSLGIKAR
;
A
#
# COMPACT_ATOMS: atom_id res chain seq x y z
N MET A 1 -15.59 12.95 -21.98
CA MET A 1 -14.94 14.13 -21.35
C MET A 1 -15.18 14.26 -19.83
N ALA A 2 -16.38 13.99 -19.29
CA ALA A 2 -16.65 14.13 -17.84
C ALA A 2 -15.79 13.22 -16.91
N ASN A 3 -15.41 12.01 -17.37
CA ASN A 3 -14.51 11.11 -16.62
C ASN A 3 -13.06 11.60 -16.55
N LEU A 4 -12.58 12.32 -17.58
CA LEU A 4 -11.23 12.89 -17.61
C LEU A 4 -11.08 14.04 -16.61
N SER A 5 -12.15 14.83 -16.38
CA SER A 5 -12.12 15.90 -15.37
C SER A 5 -12.10 15.36 -13.93
N ARG A 6 -12.80 14.25 -13.66
CA ARG A 6 -12.73 13.54 -12.38
C ARG A 6 -11.37 12.87 -12.15
N ALA A 7 -10.82 12.23 -13.19
CA ALA A 7 -9.48 11.65 -13.15
C ALA A 7 -8.40 12.75 -12.93
N GLY A 8 -8.52 13.88 -13.62
CA GLY A 8 -7.64 15.04 -13.45
C GLY A 8 -7.67 15.61 -12.03
N LYS A 9 -8.87 15.82 -11.45
CA LYS A 9 -8.99 16.30 -10.05
C LYS A 9 -8.39 15.33 -9.03
N ARG A 10 -8.58 14.02 -9.22
CA ARG A 10 -7.96 12.99 -8.35
C ARG A 10 -6.44 12.96 -8.50
N LEU A 11 -5.93 13.08 -9.72
CA LEU A 11 -4.50 13.13 -10.01
C LEU A 11 -3.85 14.39 -9.41
N MET A 12 -4.50 15.55 -9.52
CA MET A 12 -4.06 16.80 -8.86
C MET A 12 -3.96 16.63 -7.35
N GLY A 13 -4.98 16.02 -6.72
CA GLY A 13 -4.97 15.71 -5.30
C GLY A 13 -3.80 14.80 -4.91
N PHE A 14 -3.54 13.76 -5.71
CA PHE A 14 -2.44 12.82 -5.49
C PHE A 14 -1.06 13.49 -5.63
N CYS A 15 -0.82 14.25 -6.71
CA CYS A 15 0.44 14.97 -6.91
C CYS A 15 0.70 15.96 -5.77
N ARG A 16 -0.31 16.73 -5.36
CA ARG A 16 -0.21 17.68 -4.26
C ARG A 16 0.14 16.97 -2.94
N THR A 17 -0.57 15.90 -2.62
CA THR A 17 -0.33 15.11 -1.40
C THR A 17 1.07 14.49 -1.37
N ASN A 18 1.57 14.00 -2.51
CA ASN A 18 2.93 13.46 -2.60
C ASN A 18 4.00 14.54 -2.41
N LEU A 19 3.82 15.72 -2.98
CA LEU A 19 4.74 16.85 -2.76
C LEU A 19 4.78 17.26 -1.28
N PHE A 20 3.62 17.29 -0.62
CA PHE A 20 3.57 17.55 0.81
C PHE A 20 4.23 16.45 1.66
N LYS A 21 4.14 15.18 1.25
CA LYS A 21 4.91 14.09 1.90
C LYS A 21 6.42 14.21 1.66
N ARG A 22 6.84 14.65 0.47
CA ARG A 22 8.25 14.93 0.19
C ARG A 22 8.76 16.04 1.11
N LEU A 23 7.98 17.10 1.28
CA LEU A 23 8.28 18.22 2.19
C LEU A 23 8.30 17.80 3.66
N GLU A 24 7.37 16.93 4.08
CA GLU A 24 7.35 16.36 5.43
C GLU A 24 8.62 15.56 5.74
N SER A 25 9.11 14.81 4.76
CA SER A 25 10.32 14.00 4.89
C SER A 25 11.57 14.86 4.90
N SER A 26 11.81 15.69 3.89
CA SER A 26 12.93 16.62 3.86
C SER A 26 12.71 17.75 2.86
N GLY A 27 13.11 18.98 3.23
CA GLY A 27 13.12 20.12 2.31
C GLY A 27 13.99 19.87 1.08
N ALA A 28 15.12 19.18 1.24
CA ALA A 28 15.98 18.74 0.14
C ALA A 28 15.21 17.87 -0.87
N SER A 29 14.55 16.81 -0.38
CA SER A 29 13.76 15.89 -1.20
C SER A 29 12.58 16.58 -1.90
N PHE A 30 11.99 17.58 -1.26
CA PHE A 30 10.96 18.42 -1.86
C PHE A 30 11.51 19.26 -3.01
N LEU A 31 12.62 19.97 -2.80
CA LEU A 31 13.26 20.80 -3.82
C LEU A 31 13.71 19.98 -5.03
N ILE A 32 14.31 18.81 -4.79
CA ILE A 32 14.67 17.85 -5.83
C ILE A 32 13.42 17.42 -6.63
N SER A 33 12.30 17.16 -5.95
CA SER A 33 11.04 16.80 -6.62
C SER A 33 10.52 17.93 -7.51
N LEU A 34 10.62 19.18 -7.07
CA LEU A 34 10.26 20.35 -7.86
C LEU A 34 11.19 20.53 -9.07
N ALA A 35 12.50 20.38 -8.88
CA ALA A 35 13.49 20.47 -9.95
C ALA A 35 13.22 19.42 -11.05
N ARG A 36 12.87 18.18 -10.67
CA ARG A 36 12.45 17.13 -11.61
C ARG A 36 11.20 17.51 -12.39
N HIS A 37 10.23 18.15 -11.74
CA HIS A 37 9.03 18.64 -12.43
C HIS A 37 9.36 19.74 -13.45
N VAL A 38 10.25 20.68 -13.12
CA VAL A 38 10.70 21.72 -14.06
C VAL A 38 11.45 21.11 -15.24
N LEU A 39 12.43 20.24 -14.99
CA LEU A 39 13.19 19.57 -16.05
C LEU A 39 12.27 18.76 -16.97
N ARG A 40 11.30 18.06 -16.39
CA ARG A 40 10.30 17.30 -17.15
C ARG A 40 9.48 18.22 -18.04
N ASN A 41 8.99 19.34 -17.50
CA ASN A 41 8.21 20.30 -18.30
C ASN A 41 9.06 20.87 -19.44
N TYR A 42 10.34 21.16 -19.22
CA TYR A 42 11.25 21.58 -20.29
C TYR A 42 11.54 20.48 -21.32
N LEU A 43 11.59 19.21 -20.92
CA LEU A 43 11.70 18.08 -21.86
C LEU A 43 10.48 18.03 -22.80
N PHE A 44 9.28 18.25 -22.25
CA PHE A 44 8.06 18.38 -23.06
C PHE A 44 8.09 19.64 -23.94
N LEU A 45 8.54 20.80 -23.43
CA LEU A 45 8.64 22.02 -24.23
C LEU A 45 9.61 21.85 -25.40
N TYR A 46 10.80 21.28 -25.16
CA TYR A 46 11.79 21.00 -26.20
C TYR A 46 11.22 20.13 -27.33
N ALA A 47 10.51 19.04 -26.97
CA ALA A 47 9.90 18.16 -27.95
C ALA A 47 8.76 18.84 -28.73
N LEU A 48 7.96 19.70 -28.10
CA LEU A 48 6.91 20.48 -28.77
C LEU A 48 7.49 21.51 -29.73
N GLU A 49 8.48 22.29 -29.32
CA GLU A 49 9.10 23.36 -30.13
C GLU A 49 9.78 22.82 -31.39
N LYS A 50 10.21 21.55 -31.37
CA LYS A 50 10.92 20.88 -32.47
C LYS A 50 10.05 19.90 -33.27
N ASP A 51 8.75 19.82 -32.97
CA ASP A 51 7.83 18.83 -33.56
C ASP A 51 8.31 17.37 -33.40
N LEU A 52 8.92 17.06 -32.25
CA LEU A 52 9.48 15.76 -31.93
C LEU A 52 8.55 14.96 -30.99
N PRO A 53 8.58 13.61 -31.03
CA PRO A 53 7.76 12.79 -30.13
C PRO A 53 8.25 12.84 -28.67
N PHE A 54 7.34 12.72 -27.72
CA PHE A 54 7.66 12.67 -26.30
C PHE A 54 8.16 11.31 -25.85
N PRO A 55 9.27 11.24 -25.09
CA PRO A 55 9.65 10.03 -24.40
C PRO A 55 8.67 9.79 -23.22
N ILE A 56 8.17 8.56 -23.09
CA ILE A 56 7.34 8.11 -21.97
C ILE A 56 7.85 6.77 -21.44
N GLY A 57 7.75 6.52 -20.13
CA GLY A 57 8.13 5.22 -19.57
C GLY A 57 8.48 5.28 -18.09
N GLN A 58 8.74 4.13 -17.48
CA GLN A 58 9.17 4.08 -16.06
C GLN A 58 10.63 4.52 -15.88
N GLN A 59 11.46 4.38 -16.93
CA GLN A 59 12.86 4.80 -16.93
C GLN A 59 13.04 6.33 -16.87
N GLU A 60 12.10 7.12 -17.42
CA GLU A 60 12.15 8.60 -17.41
C GLU A 60 12.43 9.16 -16.01
N ARG A 61 11.86 8.54 -14.97
CA ARG A 61 12.04 9.00 -13.60
C ARG A 61 13.42 8.68 -13.02
N ALA A 62 14.01 7.53 -13.38
CA ALA A 62 15.32 7.14 -12.89
C ALA A 62 16.44 7.92 -13.60
N ASP A 63 16.27 8.17 -14.89
CA ASP A 63 17.27 8.87 -15.70
C ASP A 63 17.35 10.37 -15.33
N MET A 64 16.21 10.98 -14.99
CA MET A 64 16.14 12.36 -14.52
C MET A 64 16.75 12.54 -13.13
N ASP A 65 16.79 11.47 -12.31
CA ASP A 65 17.44 11.47 -11.01
C ASP A 65 18.98 11.51 -11.19
N GLU A 66 19.53 10.64 -12.03
CA GLU A 66 20.97 10.58 -12.34
C GLU A 66 21.49 11.91 -12.91
N PHE A 67 20.71 12.55 -13.78
CA PHE A 67 21.14 13.75 -14.48
C PHE A 67 21.15 15.02 -13.64
N LEU A 68 20.28 15.09 -12.61
CA LEU A 68 20.32 16.18 -11.65
C LEU A 68 21.51 16.05 -10.67
N GLU A 69 22.12 14.87 -10.58
CA GLU A 69 23.27 14.58 -9.70
C GLU A 69 24.62 14.77 -10.42
N GLU A 70 24.67 14.62 -11.75
CA GLU A 70 25.89 14.84 -12.54
C GLU A 70 26.28 16.33 -12.70
N ASP A 71 25.33 17.25 -12.50
CA ASP A 71 25.52 18.70 -12.61
C ASP A 71 25.89 19.36 -11.26
N ASP A 72 26.22 18.54 -10.26
CA ASP A 72 26.80 19.00 -9.00
C ASP A 72 28.27 19.39 -9.20
N ASN A 73 28.48 20.57 -9.79
CA ASN A 73 29.67 21.37 -9.52
C ASN A 73 29.61 21.90 -8.07
N ALA A 74 29.60 20.99 -7.10
CA ALA A 74 29.65 21.28 -5.68
C ALA A 74 31.10 21.62 -5.27
N GLY A 75 31.54 22.82 -5.61
CA GLY A 75 32.62 23.47 -4.88
C GLY A 75 32.12 23.84 -3.48
N GLU A 76 32.68 23.22 -2.45
CA GLU A 76 32.71 23.60 -1.00
C GLU A 76 31.44 24.14 -0.31
N ASN A 77 30.26 24.13 -0.93
CA ASN A 77 29.01 24.59 -0.33
C ASN A 77 28.12 23.39 0.05
N TYR A 78 27.94 23.21 1.35
CA TYR A 78 27.11 22.20 2.00
C TYR A 78 25.60 22.42 1.80
N GLY A 79 25.12 22.60 0.56
CA GLY A 79 23.71 22.82 0.23
C GLY A 79 23.29 22.03 -0.99
N VAL A 80 22.00 21.67 -1.07
CA VAL A 80 21.41 21.12 -2.30
C VAL A 80 21.47 22.22 -3.37
N ALA A 81 22.28 22.04 -4.41
CA ALA A 81 22.41 23.02 -5.48
C ALA A 81 21.16 22.98 -6.38
N VAL A 82 20.09 23.67 -5.96
CA VAL A 82 18.86 23.68 -6.75
C VAL A 82 19.00 24.66 -7.91
N ILE A 83 18.89 24.14 -9.13
CA ILE A 83 18.91 24.95 -10.35
C ILE A 83 17.73 25.91 -10.32
N THR A 84 18.02 27.21 -10.47
CA THR A 84 16.99 28.27 -10.54
C THR A 84 16.90 28.90 -11.92
N GLU A 85 17.87 28.65 -12.79
CA GLU A 85 17.99 29.28 -14.10
C GLU A 85 17.24 28.49 -15.18
N LYS A 86 16.34 29.17 -15.88
CA LYS A 86 15.57 28.60 -16.99
C LYS A 86 16.45 28.08 -18.12
N ASP A 87 17.50 28.81 -18.47
CA ASP A 87 18.40 28.46 -19.57
C ASP A 87 19.16 27.16 -19.27
N LYS A 88 19.54 26.95 -18.01
CA LYS A 88 20.15 25.71 -17.55
C LYS A 88 19.19 24.52 -17.72
N TYR A 89 17.94 24.66 -17.30
CA TYR A 89 16.94 23.61 -17.53
C TYR A 89 16.66 23.33 -19.01
N ARG A 90 16.73 24.33 -19.89
CA ARG A 90 16.59 24.13 -21.35
C ARG A 90 17.72 23.30 -21.93
N GLN A 91 18.97 23.60 -21.55
CA GLN A 91 20.14 22.83 -21.97
C GLN A 91 20.04 21.38 -21.47
N LEU A 92 19.72 21.22 -20.18
CA LEU A 92 19.54 19.92 -19.55
C LEU A 92 18.43 19.09 -20.23
N ALA A 93 17.31 19.71 -20.58
CA ALA A 93 16.23 19.03 -21.28
C ALA A 93 16.63 18.55 -22.68
N GLU A 94 17.41 19.34 -23.43
CA GLU A 94 17.92 18.97 -24.76
C GLU A 94 18.87 17.76 -24.66
N GLU A 95 19.83 17.80 -23.75
CA GLU A 95 20.77 16.70 -23.52
C GLU A 95 20.05 15.41 -23.09
N HIS A 96 19.08 15.55 -22.17
CA HIS A 96 18.26 14.45 -21.71
C HIS A 96 17.44 13.85 -22.86
N TYR A 97 16.83 14.69 -23.71
CA TYR A 97 16.10 14.25 -24.89
C TYR A 97 16.99 13.43 -25.84
N HIS A 98 18.21 13.90 -26.12
CA HIS A 98 19.17 13.17 -26.94
C HIS A 98 19.62 11.84 -26.32
N ARG A 99 19.72 11.75 -24.99
CA ARG A 99 19.97 10.48 -24.31
C ARG A 99 18.79 9.51 -24.48
N CYS A 100 17.55 9.98 -24.29
CA CYS A 100 16.37 9.17 -24.56
C CYS A 100 16.35 8.67 -26.02
N GLN A 101 16.79 9.51 -26.95
CA GLN A 101 16.88 9.17 -28.37
C GLN A 101 18.01 8.17 -28.69
N ARG A 102 19.10 8.13 -27.92
CA ARG A 102 20.16 7.11 -28.05
C ARG A 102 19.67 5.74 -27.57
N GLU A 103 18.83 5.73 -26.55
CA GLU A 103 18.28 4.51 -25.94
C GLU A 103 16.80 4.28 -26.27
N LYS A 104 16.41 4.48 -27.54
CA LYS A 104 14.98 4.47 -27.96
C LYS A 104 14.18 3.26 -27.50
N SER A 105 14.81 2.09 -27.37
CA SER A 105 14.16 0.85 -26.96
C SER A 105 13.70 0.84 -25.50
N LYS A 106 14.24 1.73 -24.65
CA LYS A 106 13.87 1.85 -23.24
C LYS A 106 12.64 2.72 -23.01
N TYR A 107 12.23 3.54 -23.99
CA TYR A 107 11.13 4.49 -23.87
C TYR A 107 10.02 4.19 -24.88
N GLY A 108 8.77 4.38 -24.46
CA GLY A 108 7.67 4.60 -25.39
C GLY A 108 7.74 6.01 -25.96
N TRP A 109 7.10 6.23 -27.10
CA TRP A 109 7.11 7.52 -27.78
C TRP A 109 5.70 7.93 -28.16
N ILE A 110 5.30 9.15 -27.79
CA ILE A 110 4.00 9.72 -28.17
C ILE A 110 4.22 10.88 -29.12
N SER A 111 3.49 10.92 -30.24
CA SER A 111 3.56 12.07 -31.17
C SER A 111 3.13 13.37 -30.50
N SER A 112 3.92 14.42 -30.68
CA SER A 112 3.62 15.79 -30.21
C SER A 112 2.33 16.35 -30.81
N GLN A 113 1.94 15.87 -32.00
CA GLN A 113 0.71 16.30 -32.70
C GLN A 113 -0.59 15.92 -31.97
N LEU A 114 -0.53 15.03 -30.98
CA LEU A 114 -1.70 14.64 -30.18
C LEU A 114 -2.06 15.69 -29.11
N PHE A 115 -1.24 16.73 -28.94
CA PHE A 115 -1.39 17.71 -27.89
C PHE A 115 -1.77 19.07 -28.47
N LEU A 116 -2.60 19.81 -27.71
CA LEU A 116 -3.07 21.11 -28.12
C LEU A 116 -1.94 22.15 -28.01
N PRO A 117 -1.88 23.15 -28.91
CA PRO A 117 -0.91 24.25 -28.81
C PRO A 117 -0.95 25.00 -27.47
N GLU A 118 -2.11 25.01 -26.80
CA GLU A 118 -2.28 25.60 -25.46
C GLU A 118 -1.38 24.94 -24.40
N LEU A 119 -0.96 23.69 -24.60
CA LEU A 119 -0.10 22.98 -23.66
C LEU A 119 1.26 23.68 -23.47
N VAL A 120 1.83 24.29 -24.51
CA VAL A 120 3.10 25.03 -24.41
C VAL A 120 2.96 26.13 -23.36
N ARG A 121 1.93 26.98 -23.50
CA ARG A 121 1.67 28.08 -22.56
C ARG A 121 1.47 27.57 -21.13
N LEU A 122 0.69 26.49 -20.96
CA LEU A 122 0.43 25.91 -19.64
C LEU A 122 1.68 25.33 -18.98
N LEU A 123 2.57 24.68 -19.77
CA LEU A 123 3.84 24.16 -19.26
C LEU A 123 4.79 25.28 -18.85
N GLU A 124 4.81 26.40 -19.60
CA GLU A 124 5.58 27.58 -19.23
C GLU A 124 5.05 28.24 -17.94
N GLU A 125 3.74 28.39 -17.81
CA GLU A 125 3.09 28.88 -16.58
C GLU A 125 3.41 27.98 -15.37
N ASP A 126 3.35 26.66 -15.55
CA ASP A 126 3.70 25.68 -14.50
C ASP A 126 5.18 25.78 -14.11
N VAL A 127 6.09 25.91 -15.09
CA VAL A 127 7.52 26.11 -14.83
C VAL A 127 7.74 27.36 -14.00
N ASP A 128 7.09 28.47 -14.34
CA ASP A 128 7.22 29.73 -13.61
C ASP A 128 6.70 29.64 -12.19
N ALA A 129 5.55 28.98 -12.00
CA ALA A 129 5.00 28.73 -10.69
C ALA A 129 5.94 27.87 -9.84
N ILE A 130 6.49 26.78 -10.39
CA ILE A 130 7.40 25.88 -9.65
C ILE A 130 8.73 26.57 -9.34
N LEU A 131 9.31 27.30 -10.30
CA LEU A 131 10.55 28.05 -10.08
C LEU A 131 10.36 29.16 -9.04
N SER A 132 9.18 29.78 -8.95
CA SER A 132 8.90 30.73 -7.88
C SER A 132 9.00 30.08 -6.49
N ILE A 133 8.52 28.84 -6.35
CA ILE A 133 8.59 28.06 -5.10
C ILE A 133 10.05 27.66 -4.81
N ILE A 134 10.78 27.18 -5.83
CA ILE A 134 12.21 26.86 -5.69
C ILE A 134 12.99 28.09 -5.23
N ASN A 135 12.72 29.26 -5.82
CA ASN A 135 13.38 30.51 -5.46
C ASN A 135 13.12 30.95 -4.01
N LEU A 136 11.94 30.67 -3.45
CA LEU A 136 11.64 30.94 -2.03
C LEU A 136 12.53 30.11 -1.10
N ALA A 137 12.93 28.91 -1.52
CA ALA A 137 13.69 27.96 -0.72
C ALA A 137 15.10 27.70 -1.27
N ARG A 138 15.61 28.57 -2.14
CA ARG A 138 16.91 28.43 -2.83
C ARG A 138 18.13 28.40 -1.90
N HIS A 139 17.98 28.92 -0.67
CA HIS A 139 19.04 28.93 0.34
C HIS A 139 18.79 27.86 1.40
N TRP A 140 18.33 26.67 0.99
CA TRP A 140 18.17 25.56 1.92
C TRP A 140 19.49 25.29 2.65
N ASP A 141 19.52 25.54 3.95
CA ASP A 141 20.69 25.34 4.80
C ASP A 141 20.46 24.08 5.66
N PRO A 142 21.21 22.99 5.44
CA PRO A 142 21.14 21.80 6.28
C PRO A 142 21.43 22.08 7.76
N ARG A 143 22.10 23.18 8.11
CA ARG A 143 22.33 23.60 9.50
C ARG A 143 21.06 24.12 10.17
N GLU A 144 20.06 24.54 9.41
CA GLU A 144 18.75 24.96 9.93
C GLU A 144 17.71 23.82 9.91
N ASP A 145 18.04 22.68 9.29
CA ASP A 145 17.19 21.50 9.24
C ASP A 145 17.06 20.86 10.64
N ARG A 146 15.92 21.12 11.28
CA ARG A 146 15.63 20.66 12.64
C ARG A 146 15.60 19.14 12.76
N HIS A 147 15.10 18.41 11.77
CA HIS A 147 15.02 16.95 11.81
C HIS A 147 16.42 16.35 11.67
N LEU A 148 17.23 16.83 10.72
CA LEU A 148 18.61 16.40 10.52
C LEU A 148 19.46 16.69 11.76
N ASN A 149 19.36 17.90 12.32
CA ASN A 149 20.10 18.29 13.53
C ASN A 149 19.71 17.45 14.76
N ALA A 150 18.42 17.14 14.90
CA ALA A 150 17.94 16.26 15.97
C ALA A 150 18.42 14.81 15.78
N LEU A 151 18.42 14.31 14.55
CA LEU A 151 18.94 12.99 14.20
C LEU A 151 20.45 12.91 14.49
N GLU A 152 21.23 13.90 14.08
CA GLU A 152 22.66 14.00 14.38
C GLU A 152 22.89 13.98 15.90
N LYS A 153 22.15 14.79 16.67
CA LYS A 153 22.24 14.80 18.13
C LYS A 153 21.93 13.44 18.73
N LEU A 154 20.89 12.76 18.23
CA LEU A 154 20.52 11.41 18.66
C LEU A 154 21.65 10.40 18.39
N ILE A 155 22.23 10.44 17.19
CA ILE A 155 23.28 9.53 16.74
C ILE A 155 24.62 9.78 17.43
N ALA A 156 25.00 11.04 17.63
CA ALA A 156 26.34 11.44 18.08
C ALA A 156 26.42 11.62 19.60
N LYS A 157 25.32 12.04 20.26
CA LYS A 157 25.29 12.30 21.71
C LYS A 157 24.54 11.23 22.49
N THR A 158 23.27 10.99 22.15
CA THR A 158 22.41 10.09 22.92
C THR A 158 22.82 8.63 22.77
N HIS A 159 22.98 8.17 21.53
CA HIS A 159 23.22 6.77 21.18
C HIS A 159 24.58 6.60 20.47
N ARG A 160 25.63 7.16 21.05
CA ARG A 160 26.95 7.31 20.40
C ARG A 160 27.61 6.00 19.97
N LYS A 161 27.41 4.92 20.74
CA LYS A 161 28.05 3.61 20.50
C LYS A 161 27.06 2.54 20.04
N GLU A 162 25.79 2.88 19.94
CA GLU A 162 24.73 1.91 19.68
C GLU A 162 24.38 1.89 18.19
N LYS A 163 23.86 0.74 17.76
CA LYS A 163 23.39 0.53 16.38
C LYS A 163 22.01 1.13 16.20
N ILE A 164 21.87 1.96 15.17
CA ILE A 164 20.66 2.75 14.90
C ILE A 164 20.18 2.45 13.48
N LEU A 165 18.91 2.08 13.37
CA LEU A 165 18.24 1.85 12.10
C LEU A 165 17.32 3.04 11.80
N VAL A 166 17.61 3.79 10.75
CA VAL A 166 16.85 4.97 10.33
C VAL A 166 16.03 4.61 9.09
N PHE A 167 14.71 4.79 9.16
CA PHE A 167 13.81 4.56 8.03
C PHE A 167 13.26 5.87 7.47
N THR A 168 13.21 5.96 6.14
CA THR A 168 12.55 7.03 5.39
C THR A 168 11.79 6.45 4.20
N GLN A 169 10.72 7.09 3.75
CA GLN A 169 9.98 6.66 2.56
C GLN A 169 10.72 6.94 1.25
N PHE A 170 11.60 7.93 1.21
CA PHE A 170 12.16 8.44 -0.03
C PHE A 170 13.67 8.21 -0.10
N ALA A 171 14.12 7.65 -1.22
CA ALA A 171 15.54 7.44 -1.48
C ALA A 171 16.33 8.76 -1.47
N ASP A 172 15.75 9.86 -1.98
CA ASP A 172 16.37 11.18 -1.96
C ASP A 172 16.64 11.67 -0.53
N THR A 173 15.71 11.42 0.39
CA THR A 173 15.91 11.75 1.81
C THR A 173 17.02 10.89 2.40
N ALA A 174 17.03 9.58 2.09
CA ALA A 174 18.04 8.67 2.60
C ALA A 174 19.47 9.10 2.19
N ARG A 175 19.64 9.49 0.92
CA ARG A 175 20.92 9.97 0.37
C ARG A 175 21.34 11.31 0.95
N TYR A 176 20.42 12.27 1.03
CA TYR A 176 20.65 13.55 1.71
C TYR A 176 21.11 13.34 3.16
N LEU A 177 20.47 12.44 3.91
CA LEU A 177 20.87 12.14 5.28
C LEU A 177 22.26 11.50 5.35
N GLU A 178 22.58 10.55 4.46
CA GLU A 178 23.90 9.96 4.41
C GLU A 178 24.99 11.01 4.16
N GLU A 179 24.82 11.83 3.13
CA GLU A 179 25.77 12.86 2.76
C GLU A 179 26.01 13.84 3.91
N GLN A 180 24.93 14.36 4.51
CA GLN A 180 25.01 15.34 5.58
C GLN A 180 25.56 14.75 6.89
N LEU A 181 25.24 13.51 7.23
CA LEU A 181 25.78 12.89 8.44
C LEU A 181 27.26 12.52 8.27
N ARG A 182 27.68 12.08 7.08
CA ARG A 182 29.10 11.86 6.75
C ARG A 182 29.90 13.14 6.82
N SER A 183 29.39 14.22 6.25
CA SER A 183 30.06 15.53 6.25
C SER A 183 30.22 16.10 7.67
N ARG A 184 29.32 15.74 8.59
CA ARG A 184 29.38 16.04 10.03
C ARG A 184 30.24 15.06 10.85
N GLY A 185 30.93 14.12 10.21
CA GLY A 185 31.92 13.25 10.85
C GLY A 185 31.39 11.89 11.33
N ILE A 186 30.17 11.49 10.95
CA ILE A 186 29.65 10.14 11.24
C ILE A 186 30.17 9.18 10.16
N LYS A 187 31.15 8.35 10.52
CA LYS A 187 31.87 7.48 9.57
C LYS A 187 31.21 6.11 9.34
N ASP A 188 30.78 5.47 10.43
CA ASP A 188 30.24 4.09 10.42
C ASP A 188 28.75 4.05 10.01
N LEU A 189 28.47 4.62 8.84
CA LEU A 189 27.13 4.81 8.29
C LEU A 189 27.02 4.19 6.90
N ALA A 190 25.83 3.74 6.54
CA ALA A 190 25.49 3.34 5.17
C ALA A 190 24.04 3.67 4.82
N CYS A 191 23.78 3.87 3.54
CA CYS A 191 22.45 4.07 2.97
C CYS A 191 22.04 2.88 2.09
N VAL A 192 20.81 2.40 2.25
CA VAL A 192 20.23 1.34 1.41
C VAL A 192 18.91 1.79 0.82
N THR A 193 18.84 1.82 -0.50
CA THR A 193 17.65 2.19 -1.25
C THR A 193 17.30 1.09 -2.25
N GLY A 194 16.21 1.27 -3.01
CA GLY A 194 15.78 0.30 -4.02
C GLY A 194 16.73 0.18 -5.22
N ALA A 195 17.70 1.09 -5.34
CA ALA A 195 18.73 1.07 -6.38
C ALA A 195 19.95 0.21 -6.00
N VAL A 196 20.02 -0.28 -4.76
CA VAL A 196 21.14 -1.11 -4.30
C VAL A 196 20.92 -2.55 -4.74
N ASP A 197 21.88 -3.10 -5.49
CA ASP A 197 21.81 -4.47 -6.04
C ASP A 197 21.76 -5.56 -4.96
N ASN A 198 22.51 -5.37 -3.87
CA ASN A 198 22.56 -6.34 -2.77
C ASN A 198 22.27 -5.70 -1.40
N PRO A 199 21.00 -5.42 -1.07
CA PRO A 199 20.60 -4.88 0.23
C PRO A 199 20.95 -5.80 1.41
N THR A 200 21.03 -7.10 1.18
CA THR A 200 21.31 -8.12 2.20
C THR A 200 22.72 -7.98 2.77
N GLU A 201 23.69 -7.58 1.96
CA GLU A 201 25.07 -7.36 2.42
C GLU A 201 25.13 -6.29 3.51
N TYR A 202 24.44 -5.17 3.30
CA TYR A 202 24.35 -4.09 4.29
C TYR A 202 23.62 -4.53 5.55
N ALA A 203 22.58 -5.36 5.44
CA ALA A 203 21.92 -5.95 6.59
C ALA A 203 22.87 -6.84 7.41
N TYR A 204 23.74 -7.61 6.75
CA TYR A 204 24.75 -8.42 7.42
C TYR A 204 25.81 -7.55 8.08
N ARG A 205 26.26 -6.47 7.43
CA ARG A 205 27.25 -5.52 7.98
C ARG A 205 26.71 -4.74 9.16
N PHE A 206 25.41 -4.47 9.17
CA PHE A 206 24.72 -3.86 10.30
C PHE A 206 24.43 -4.85 11.43
N SER A 207 24.12 -6.11 11.13
CA SER A 207 23.72 -7.10 12.14
C SER A 207 24.47 -8.43 11.98
N PRO A 208 25.81 -8.44 12.15
CA PRO A 208 26.63 -9.63 11.89
C PRO A 208 26.31 -10.80 12.83
N LEU A 209 25.98 -10.53 14.11
CA LEU A 209 25.70 -11.58 15.11
C LEU A 209 24.40 -12.32 14.78
N SER A 210 23.32 -11.58 14.53
CA SER A 210 22.00 -12.14 14.17
C SER A 210 22.03 -12.91 12.85
N ASN A 211 22.87 -12.50 11.91
CA ASN A 211 23.02 -13.15 10.61
C ASN A 211 24.12 -14.22 10.58
N ARG A 212 24.81 -14.48 11.69
CA ARG A 212 25.93 -15.43 11.80
C ARG A 212 27.05 -15.16 10.78
N ALA A 213 27.25 -13.90 10.41
CA ALA A 213 28.34 -13.48 9.54
C ALA A 213 29.63 -13.37 10.38
N LYS A 214 30.60 -14.26 10.13
CA LYS A 214 31.92 -14.23 10.78
C LYS A 214 32.87 -13.30 10.01
N ASP A 215 33.76 -12.63 10.75
CA ASP A 215 34.89 -11.85 10.21
C ASP A 215 34.49 -10.74 9.23
N MET A 216 33.48 -9.95 9.60
CA MET A 216 33.09 -8.76 8.85
C MET A 216 34.04 -7.60 9.12
N TYR A 217 34.75 -7.19 8.08
CA TYR A 217 35.44 -5.90 8.03
C TYR A 217 34.40 -4.82 7.69
N ASP A 218 34.48 -3.64 8.32
CA ASP A 218 33.57 -2.50 8.13
C ASP A 218 32.11 -2.69 8.59
N GLU A 219 31.96 -3.02 9.88
CA GLU A 219 30.68 -3.06 10.57
C GLU A 219 29.96 -1.70 10.55
N ILE A 220 28.67 -1.71 10.21
CA ILE A 220 27.85 -0.50 10.12
C ILE A 220 27.19 -0.25 11.48
N ARG A 221 27.30 1.00 11.97
CA ARG A 221 26.61 1.44 13.18
C ARG A 221 25.28 2.11 12.88
N VAL A 222 25.24 2.96 11.85
CA VAL A 222 24.01 3.67 11.46
C VAL A 222 23.59 3.21 10.07
N LEU A 223 22.44 2.56 9.98
CA LEU A 223 21.90 2.10 8.71
C LEU A 223 20.68 2.95 8.36
N ILE A 224 20.79 3.74 7.30
CA ILE A 224 19.67 4.49 6.74
C ILE A 224 19.08 3.66 5.62
N SER A 225 17.77 3.43 5.64
CA SER A 225 17.12 2.61 4.64
C SER A 225 15.76 3.17 4.23
N THR A 226 15.39 2.93 2.98
CA THR A 226 13.97 2.93 2.61
C THR A 226 13.29 1.64 3.09
N ASP A 227 12.00 1.46 2.80
CA ASP A 227 11.26 0.23 3.16
C ASP A 227 11.81 -1.06 2.48
N VAL A 228 12.90 -0.99 1.70
CA VAL A 228 13.59 -2.16 1.13
C VAL A 228 14.08 -3.12 2.23
N LEU A 229 14.51 -2.60 3.38
CA LEU A 229 14.93 -3.41 4.53
C LEU A 229 13.85 -3.54 5.61
N SER A 230 12.61 -3.07 5.37
CA SER A 230 11.52 -3.23 6.33
C SER A 230 10.93 -4.65 6.33
N GLU A 231 11.32 -5.51 5.38
CA GLU A 231 10.87 -6.90 5.25
C GLU A 231 12.06 -7.87 5.04
N GLY A 232 11.86 -9.17 5.36
CA GLY A 232 12.81 -10.25 5.06
C GLY A 232 14.15 -10.31 5.83
N GLN A 233 14.65 -9.22 6.41
CA GLN A 233 16.01 -9.18 7.01
C GLN A 233 16.01 -9.32 8.54
N ASN A 234 17.11 -9.85 9.10
CA ASN A 234 17.35 -9.90 10.55
C ASN A 234 18.29 -8.75 10.95
N LEU A 235 17.80 -7.81 11.76
CA LEU A 235 18.54 -6.60 12.14
C LEU A 235 18.65 -6.46 13.68
N GLN A 236 18.59 -7.58 14.41
CA GLN A 236 18.39 -7.63 15.86
C GLN A 236 19.63 -7.22 16.67
N ASP A 237 20.79 -7.03 16.03
CA ASP A 237 21.97 -6.43 16.69
C ASP A 237 21.72 -4.94 17.00
N GLY A 238 20.78 -4.30 16.28
CA GLY A 238 20.24 -3.00 16.61
C GLY A 238 19.02 -3.11 17.52
N HIS A 239 18.80 -2.08 18.33
CA HIS A 239 17.60 -1.97 19.18
C HIS A 239 17.00 -0.55 19.16
N ILE A 240 17.53 0.34 18.31
CA ILE A 240 17.04 1.71 18.13
C ILE A 240 16.56 1.86 16.71
N ILE A 241 15.29 2.22 16.57
CA ILE A 241 14.65 2.53 15.29
C ILE A 241 14.27 4.00 15.29
N VAL A 242 14.56 4.67 14.18
CA VAL A 242 14.17 6.05 13.93
C VAL A 242 13.34 6.11 12.65
N ASN A 243 12.07 6.47 12.76
CA ASN A 243 11.23 6.82 11.61
C ASN A 243 11.46 8.30 11.30
N TYR A 244 12.26 8.57 10.27
CA TYR A 244 12.55 9.94 9.83
C TYR A 244 11.33 10.65 9.25
N ASP A 245 10.45 9.87 8.61
CA ASP A 245 9.12 10.29 8.18
C ASP A 245 8.08 9.21 8.49
N LEU A 246 6.83 9.64 8.65
CA LEU A 246 5.73 8.74 8.99
C LEU A 246 5.12 8.09 7.74
N PRO A 247 5.03 6.76 7.64
CA PRO A 247 4.35 6.09 6.53
C PRO A 247 2.85 6.35 6.57
N TRP A 248 2.21 6.27 5.40
CA TRP A 248 0.74 6.32 5.29
C TRP A 248 0.03 5.20 6.04
N ALA A 249 0.65 4.03 6.06
CA ALA A 249 0.09 2.83 6.67
C ALA A 249 0.84 2.47 7.96
N LEU A 250 0.11 2.41 9.07
CA LEU A 250 0.62 2.05 10.40
C LEU A 250 1.38 0.72 10.40
N ILE A 251 0.92 -0.25 9.61
CA ILE A 251 1.56 -1.57 9.49
C ILE A 251 3.05 -1.47 9.14
N ARG A 252 3.46 -0.44 8.39
CA ARG A 252 4.88 -0.24 8.07
C ARG A 252 5.70 0.10 9.31
N LEU A 253 5.16 0.86 10.26
CA LEU A 253 5.83 1.13 11.54
C LEU A 253 6.01 -0.15 12.35
N ILE A 254 4.98 -1.00 12.39
CA ILE A 254 5.01 -2.30 13.07
C ILE A 254 6.03 -3.23 12.39
N GLN A 255 6.03 -3.31 11.05
CA GLN A 255 6.98 -4.12 10.31
C GLN A 255 8.43 -3.68 10.50
N ARG A 256 8.67 -2.36 10.54
CA ARG A 256 9.97 -1.74 10.86
C ARG A 256 10.41 -2.12 12.28
N ALA A 257 9.53 -1.96 13.27
CA ALA A 257 9.76 -2.39 14.66
C ALA A 257 10.10 -3.90 14.74
N GLY A 258 9.30 -4.74 14.09
CA GLY A 258 9.50 -6.18 14.01
C GLY A 258 10.74 -6.64 13.25
N ARG A 259 11.61 -5.73 12.76
CA ARG A 259 12.95 -6.08 12.27
C ARG A 259 13.94 -6.31 13.41
N VAL A 260 13.77 -5.56 14.50
CA VAL A 260 14.62 -5.62 15.69
C VAL A 260 13.92 -6.30 16.85
N ASP A 261 12.58 -6.22 16.92
CA ASP A 261 11.76 -6.91 17.92
C ASP A 261 11.47 -8.35 17.50
N ARG A 262 12.41 -9.25 17.83
CA ARG A 262 12.36 -10.67 17.49
C ARG A 262 13.13 -11.51 18.50
N ILE A 263 12.82 -12.81 18.53
CA ILE A 263 13.60 -13.83 19.26
C ILE A 263 15.07 -13.72 18.83
N GLY A 264 15.96 -13.47 19.78
CA GLY A 264 17.39 -13.24 19.54
C GLY A 264 17.87 -11.83 19.88
N GLN A 265 16.95 -10.87 20.07
CA GLN A 265 17.27 -9.52 20.55
C GLN A 265 18.01 -9.57 21.90
N GLN A 266 19.16 -8.90 21.98
CA GLN A 266 20.02 -8.89 23.17
C GLN A 266 19.74 -7.70 24.11
N SER A 267 19.17 -6.61 23.58
CA SER A 267 18.77 -5.47 24.39
C SER A 267 17.46 -5.76 25.14
N SER A 268 17.38 -5.34 26.41
CA SER A 268 16.16 -5.42 27.20
C SER A 268 15.11 -4.38 26.82
N ARG A 269 15.48 -3.37 26.01
CA ARG A 269 14.60 -2.28 25.59
C ARG A 269 14.82 -1.97 24.11
N ILE A 270 13.72 -1.75 23.41
CA ILE A 270 13.72 -1.28 22.03
C ILE A 270 13.22 0.16 22.04
N PHE A 271 13.94 1.06 21.38
CA PHE A 271 13.58 2.46 21.28
C PHE A 271 13.06 2.76 19.87
N CYS A 272 11.84 3.28 19.77
CA CYS A 272 11.22 3.71 18.52
C CYS A 272 11.02 5.22 18.54
N TYR A 273 11.90 5.96 17.86
CA TYR A 273 11.79 7.40 17.67
C TYR A 273 11.04 7.68 16.37
N SER A 274 10.14 8.67 16.37
CA SER A 274 9.46 9.13 15.15
C SER A 274 9.45 10.64 15.10
N PHE A 275 9.86 11.22 13.97
CA PHE A 275 9.65 12.65 13.71
C PHE A 275 8.20 12.88 13.30
N LEU A 276 7.57 13.90 13.89
CA LEU A 276 6.20 14.27 13.59
C LEU A 276 6.17 15.44 12.59
N PRO A 277 5.19 15.49 11.67
CA PRO A 277 5.02 16.64 10.79
C PRO A 277 4.77 17.92 11.59
N GLN A 278 5.21 19.06 11.07
CA GLN A 278 4.85 20.36 11.67
C GLN A 278 3.34 20.61 11.57
N ASP A 279 2.77 21.34 12.54
CA ASP A 279 1.33 21.59 12.66
C ASP A 279 0.68 22.13 11.37
N GLY A 280 1.37 23.00 10.64
CA GLY A 280 0.87 23.55 9.36
C GLY A 280 0.69 22.47 8.29
N LEU A 281 1.63 21.53 8.23
CA LEU A 281 1.62 20.40 7.28
C LEU A 281 0.67 19.29 7.75
N GLU A 282 0.61 19.05 9.06
CA GLU A 282 -0.34 18.11 9.67
C GLU A 282 -1.78 18.52 9.43
N LYS A 283 -2.12 19.82 9.47
CA LYS A 283 -3.47 20.31 9.11
C LYS A 283 -3.87 19.98 7.67
N ILE A 284 -2.90 19.87 6.76
CA ILE A 284 -3.13 19.63 5.33
C ILE A 284 -3.19 18.14 5.03
N ILE A 285 -2.28 17.35 5.61
CA ILE A 285 -2.15 15.91 5.33
C ILE A 285 -3.03 15.07 6.29
N ASN A 286 -3.25 15.54 7.51
CA ASN A 286 -3.97 14.88 8.60
C ASN A 286 -3.39 13.50 8.94
N LEU A 287 -2.06 13.38 8.94
CA LEU A 287 -1.36 12.10 9.00
C LEU A 287 -1.37 11.52 10.41
N ARG A 288 -1.06 12.35 11.42
CA ARG A 288 -1.09 11.96 12.84
C ARG A 288 -2.47 11.50 13.23
N ASN A 289 -3.51 12.30 12.95
CA ASN A 289 -4.87 11.93 13.33
C ASN A 289 -5.32 10.62 12.68
N ARG A 290 -4.98 10.39 11.40
CA ARG A 290 -5.30 9.11 10.72
C ARG A 290 -4.57 7.93 11.35
N LEU A 291 -3.28 8.09 11.69
CA LEU A 291 -2.50 7.03 12.31
C LEU A 291 -2.98 6.76 13.74
N THR A 292 -3.22 7.79 14.55
CA THR A 292 -3.76 7.67 15.90
C THR A 292 -5.14 7.02 15.89
N HIS A 293 -6.02 7.38 14.95
CA HIS A 293 -7.33 6.75 14.83
C HIS A 293 -7.20 5.25 14.50
N ARG A 294 -6.33 4.89 13.56
CA ARG A 294 -6.03 3.48 13.26
C ARG A 294 -5.38 2.75 14.43
N ILE A 295 -4.57 3.43 15.24
CA ILE A 295 -3.98 2.86 16.46
C ILE A 295 -5.08 2.60 17.48
N SER A 296 -6.02 3.53 17.69
CA SER A 296 -7.16 3.30 18.60
C SER A 296 -8.06 2.15 18.15
N GLU A 297 -8.35 2.07 16.84
CA GLU A 297 -9.10 0.95 16.25
C GLU A 297 -8.36 -0.39 16.41
N ASN A 298 -7.02 -0.38 16.31
CA ASN A 298 -6.16 -1.56 16.46
C ASN A 298 -5.79 -1.92 17.90
N SER A 299 -5.85 -0.99 18.87
CA SER A 299 -5.68 -1.28 20.29
C SER A 299 -6.95 -1.90 20.87
N GLU A 300 -8.13 -1.43 20.44
CA GLU A 300 -9.41 -2.11 20.67
C GLU A 300 -9.42 -3.50 20.00
N VAL A 301 -8.75 -3.60 18.85
CA VAL A 301 -8.20 -4.76 18.12
C VAL A 301 -7.57 -5.90 18.94
N VAL A 302 -6.41 -5.62 19.50
CA VAL A 302 -5.38 -6.62 19.84
C VAL A 302 -5.09 -6.67 21.35
N GLY A 303 -5.62 -5.74 22.15
CA GLY A 303 -5.37 -5.73 23.60
C GLY A 303 -3.90 -5.49 23.96
N SER A 304 -3.17 -4.73 23.15
CA SER A 304 -1.80 -4.33 23.46
C SER A 304 -1.78 -2.95 24.13
N ASP A 305 -1.13 -2.85 25.28
CA ASP A 305 -0.84 -1.61 26.03
C ASP A 305 0.24 -0.75 25.35
N GLU A 306 0.36 -0.81 24.02
CA GLU A 306 1.44 -0.15 23.28
C GLU A 306 1.05 1.30 22.94
N ILE A 307 1.57 2.24 23.74
CA ILE A 307 1.49 3.68 23.48
C ILE A 307 2.54 4.02 22.39
N PHE A 308 2.09 4.15 21.14
CA PHE A 308 2.96 4.48 20.00
C PHE A 308 3.42 5.95 19.95
N PHE A 309 2.67 6.85 20.57
CA PHE A 309 2.99 8.28 20.64
C PHE A 309 2.77 8.78 22.07
N ASP A 310 3.81 9.33 22.69
CA ASP A 310 3.73 9.86 24.05
C ASP A 310 3.33 11.35 23.99
N GLY A 311 2.27 11.75 24.70
CA GLY A 311 1.97 13.17 24.95
C GLY A 311 0.62 13.79 24.55
N ASP A 312 -0.51 13.06 24.53
CA ASP A 312 -1.83 13.69 24.83
C ASP A 312 -2.92 12.65 25.18
N PRO A 313 -3.69 12.84 26.27
CA PRO A 313 -4.79 11.95 26.64
C PRO A 313 -6.03 12.29 25.81
N VAL A 314 -6.31 11.52 24.75
CA VAL A 314 -7.60 11.65 24.07
C VAL A 314 -8.66 11.03 24.97
N ASN A 315 -9.43 11.91 25.60
CA ASN A 315 -10.55 11.61 26.47
C ASN A 315 -11.63 10.84 25.68
N ILE A 316 -11.82 9.57 26.01
CA ILE A 316 -12.65 8.59 25.27
C ILE A 316 -14.17 8.91 25.39
N ALA A 317 -14.56 9.92 26.15
CA ALA A 317 -15.96 10.21 26.46
C ALA A 317 -16.72 10.99 25.37
N ASP A 318 -16.04 11.74 24.48
CA ASP A 318 -16.72 12.64 23.52
C ASP A 318 -16.88 12.07 22.10
N LEU A 319 -16.41 10.84 21.82
CA LEU A 319 -16.56 10.22 20.49
C LEU A 319 -17.97 9.63 20.22
N TYR A 320 -18.87 9.65 21.20
CA TYR A 320 -20.18 8.98 21.10
C TYR A 320 -21.30 9.82 20.48
N ASN A 321 -21.06 11.07 20.07
CA ASN A 321 -22.08 11.87 19.41
C ASN A 321 -21.50 12.70 18.26
N GLU A 322 -21.71 12.24 17.03
CA GLU A 322 -22.50 12.94 15.99
C GLU A 322 -22.08 12.56 14.57
N LYS A 323 -23.09 12.10 13.82
CA LYS A 323 -23.37 12.37 12.39
C LYS A 323 -22.31 12.02 11.34
N ALA A 324 -22.70 11.00 10.57
CA ALA A 324 -22.38 10.76 9.17
C ALA A 324 -22.10 12.05 8.36
N GLY A 325 -20.94 12.08 7.68
CA GLY A 325 -20.59 13.15 6.76
C GLY A 325 -19.23 12.96 6.08
N MET A 326 -19.20 12.16 5.01
CA MET A 326 -18.26 12.20 3.88
C MET A 326 -16.75 12.23 4.18
N LEU A 327 -16.10 11.06 4.07
CA LEU A 327 -14.98 10.75 3.16
C LEU A 327 -14.37 9.38 3.56
N ASP A 328 -15.15 8.32 3.37
CA ASP A 328 -14.62 6.96 3.34
C ASP A 328 -14.69 6.45 1.90
N GLU A 329 -13.56 6.50 1.18
CA GLU A 329 -13.32 5.62 0.05
C GLU A 329 -11.87 5.08 0.16
N ASP A 330 -11.80 3.86 0.68
CA ASP A 330 -10.90 2.77 0.28
C ASP A 330 -9.38 2.95 0.37
N GLU A 331 -8.83 2.73 1.57
CA GLU A 331 -7.48 2.15 1.74
C GLU A 331 -7.50 1.10 2.86
N GLY A 332 -7.88 -0.15 2.53
CA GLY A 332 -7.98 -1.21 3.55
C GLY A 332 -8.20 -2.66 3.12
N GLU A 333 -7.99 -3.06 1.86
CA GLU A 333 -8.23 -4.46 1.45
C GLU A 333 -7.03 -5.43 1.66
N ILE A 334 -5.96 -5.03 2.34
CA ILE A 334 -4.71 -5.85 2.47
C ILE A 334 -4.52 -6.51 3.87
N ASP A 335 -5.27 -6.13 4.91
CA ASP A 335 -4.90 -6.50 6.29
C ASP A 335 -5.54 -7.80 6.82
N LEU A 336 -6.76 -8.17 6.37
CA LEU A 336 -7.51 -9.28 6.98
C LEU A 336 -7.04 -10.68 6.57
N THR A 337 -6.61 -10.86 5.31
CA THR A 337 -6.07 -12.15 4.83
C THR A 337 -4.74 -12.48 5.52
N SER A 338 -3.93 -11.46 5.80
CA SER A 338 -2.66 -11.59 6.51
C SER A 338 -2.88 -12.04 7.96
N GLN A 339 -3.82 -11.42 8.67
CA GLN A 339 -4.19 -11.80 10.04
C GLN A 339 -4.73 -13.24 10.11
N ALA A 340 -5.64 -13.63 9.21
CA ALA A 340 -6.16 -14.99 9.16
C ALA A 340 -5.06 -16.02 8.86
N TYR A 341 -4.11 -15.69 7.98
CA TYR A 341 -2.97 -16.53 7.67
C TYR A 341 -1.99 -16.66 8.86
N GLU A 342 -1.77 -15.60 9.62
CA GLU A 342 -0.96 -15.64 10.84
C GLU A 342 -1.59 -16.52 11.93
N ILE A 343 -2.90 -16.37 12.18
CA ILE A 343 -3.64 -17.22 13.12
C ILE A 343 -3.53 -18.69 12.71
N TRP A 344 -3.72 -18.99 11.42
CA TRP A 344 -3.54 -20.33 10.87
C TRP A 344 -2.11 -20.85 11.10
N LYS A 345 -1.09 -20.03 10.80
CA LYS A 345 0.33 -20.40 10.94
C LYS A 345 0.70 -20.69 12.38
N GLN A 346 0.22 -19.88 13.33
CA GLN A 346 0.41 -20.10 14.76
C GLN A 346 -0.28 -21.39 15.22
N ALA A 347 -1.51 -21.64 14.78
CA ALA A 347 -2.26 -22.85 15.13
C ALA A 347 -1.58 -24.14 14.65
N ILE A 348 -1.08 -24.18 13.39
CA ILE A 348 -0.36 -25.35 12.87
C ILE A 348 1.04 -25.53 13.47
N GLN A 349 1.66 -24.44 13.95
CA GLN A 349 2.93 -24.52 14.69
C GLN A 349 2.70 -25.12 16.08
N ALA A 350 1.63 -24.71 16.77
CA ALA A 350 1.26 -25.23 18.08
C ALA A 350 0.79 -26.70 18.00
N ASN A 351 0.04 -27.07 16.96
CA ASN A 351 -0.41 -28.45 16.73
C ASN A 351 -0.31 -28.85 15.25
N PRO A 352 0.77 -29.52 14.82
CA PRO A 352 0.99 -29.92 13.43
C PRO A 352 -0.09 -30.83 12.83
N LYS A 353 -0.89 -31.52 13.66
CA LYS A 353 -2.00 -32.37 13.17
C LYS A 353 -3.12 -31.54 12.54
N LEU A 354 -3.31 -30.28 12.96
CA LEU A 354 -4.34 -29.38 12.42
C LEU A 354 -4.18 -29.11 10.92
N LYS A 355 -2.96 -29.14 10.41
CA LYS A 355 -2.66 -29.02 8.98
C LYS A 355 -3.32 -30.11 8.12
N LYS A 356 -3.59 -31.28 8.71
CA LYS A 356 -4.34 -32.37 8.05
C LYS A 356 -5.81 -32.39 8.43
N VAL A 357 -6.15 -32.04 9.67
CA VAL A 357 -7.54 -32.13 10.14
C VAL A 357 -8.41 -31.04 9.51
N ILE A 358 -8.00 -29.77 9.61
CA ILE A 358 -8.83 -28.62 9.23
C ILE A 358 -9.18 -28.61 7.73
N PRO A 359 -8.26 -28.88 6.78
CA PRO A 359 -8.63 -28.93 5.35
C PRO A 359 -9.51 -30.11 4.96
N ASN A 360 -9.58 -31.16 5.79
CA ASN A 360 -10.41 -32.36 5.54
C ASN A 360 -11.75 -32.31 6.27
N LEU A 361 -12.04 -31.22 6.98
CA LEU A 361 -13.31 -31.01 7.63
C LEU A 361 -14.41 -30.77 6.56
N PRO A 362 -15.59 -31.43 6.67
CA PRO A 362 -16.69 -31.15 5.77
C PRO A 362 -17.26 -29.74 5.96
N ASP A 363 -17.88 -29.20 4.92
CA ASP A 363 -18.68 -27.97 5.04
C ASP A 363 -19.86 -28.17 6.03
N VAL A 364 -20.44 -27.06 6.49
CA VAL A 364 -21.60 -27.03 7.40
C VAL A 364 -21.25 -27.48 8.83
N ILE A 365 -19.98 -27.42 9.23
CA ILE A 365 -19.62 -27.67 10.62
C ILE A 365 -20.17 -26.58 11.53
N TYR A 366 -20.65 -27.00 12.69
CA TYR A 366 -21.11 -26.11 13.73
C TYR A 366 -20.55 -26.49 15.09
N ALA A 367 -20.29 -25.48 15.90
CA ALA A 367 -19.94 -25.62 17.30
C ALA A 367 -20.65 -24.55 18.13
N THR A 368 -20.61 -24.65 19.44
CA THR A 368 -21.06 -23.58 20.33
C THR A 368 -20.05 -23.43 21.46
N LYS A 369 -19.68 -22.18 21.75
CA LYS A 369 -18.78 -21.84 22.85
C LYS A 369 -19.45 -20.87 23.82
N THR A 370 -18.87 -20.77 25.01
CA THR A 370 -19.25 -19.75 26.00
C THR A 370 -18.53 -18.44 25.67
N LEU A 371 -19.19 -17.32 25.94
CA LEU A 371 -18.56 -16.00 25.95
C LEU A 371 -17.62 -15.85 27.18
N GLU A 372 -16.44 -15.24 27.00
CA GLU A 372 -15.50 -15.00 28.11
C GLU A 372 -16.00 -13.88 29.07
N GLU A 373 -15.76 -14.05 30.37
CA GLU A 373 -16.18 -13.11 31.42
C GLU A 373 -15.60 -11.71 31.17
N GLY A 374 -16.47 -10.70 30.95
CA GLY A 374 -16.08 -9.30 30.73
C GLY A 374 -16.29 -8.77 29.31
N SER A 375 -16.70 -9.60 28.36
CA SER A 375 -17.03 -9.15 27.00
C SER A 375 -18.46 -8.60 26.90
N VAL A 376 -18.61 -7.39 26.35
CA VAL A 376 -19.90 -6.65 26.21
C VAL A 376 -20.77 -7.22 25.07
N GLU A 377 -20.47 -8.44 24.60
CA GLU A 377 -21.00 -8.94 23.34
C GLU A 377 -22.18 -9.89 23.53
N GLY A 378 -23.20 -9.73 22.70
CA GLY A 378 -24.48 -10.44 22.85
C GLY A 378 -24.43 -11.92 22.41
N GLU A 379 -25.28 -12.74 23.04
CA GLU A 379 -25.56 -14.12 22.62
C GLU A 379 -26.02 -14.16 21.15
N GLY A 380 -25.53 -15.13 20.37
CA GLY A 380 -25.78 -15.13 18.94
C GLY A 380 -25.11 -16.25 18.14
N VAL A 381 -25.16 -16.13 16.81
CA VAL A 381 -24.56 -17.08 15.87
C VAL A 381 -23.69 -16.34 14.86
N ILE A 382 -22.43 -16.77 14.76
CA ILE A 382 -21.51 -16.40 13.70
C ILE A 382 -21.66 -17.39 12.55
N THR A 383 -21.79 -16.90 11.33
CA THR A 383 -21.90 -17.71 10.11
C THR A 383 -20.82 -17.29 9.13
N TYR A 384 -20.05 -18.26 8.64
CA TYR A 384 -19.21 -18.12 7.47
C TYR A 384 -19.89 -18.80 6.29
N SER A 385 -20.26 -18.01 5.29
CA SER A 385 -20.98 -18.52 4.12
C SER A 385 -20.41 -17.94 2.84
N ARG A 386 -20.44 -18.77 1.79
CA ARG A 386 -20.26 -18.36 0.41
C ARG A 386 -21.63 -18.20 -0.21
N ASN A 387 -21.97 -17.03 -0.72
CA ASN A 387 -23.25 -16.81 -1.37
C ASN A 387 -23.26 -17.41 -2.80
N SER A 388 -24.43 -17.44 -3.43
CA SER A 388 -24.70 -17.90 -4.79
C SER A 388 -23.90 -17.14 -5.87
N HIS A 389 -23.32 -15.99 -5.52
CA HIS A 389 -22.48 -15.18 -6.40
C HIS A 389 -20.98 -15.40 -6.15
N GLY A 390 -20.61 -16.32 -5.25
CA GLY A 390 -19.23 -16.68 -4.92
C GLY A 390 -18.54 -15.76 -3.92
N PHE A 391 -19.27 -14.83 -3.27
CA PHE A 391 -18.70 -14.01 -2.19
C PHE A 391 -18.72 -14.74 -0.87
N GLU A 392 -17.60 -14.68 -0.18
CA GLU A 392 -17.44 -15.20 1.17
C GLU A 392 -17.52 -14.06 2.19
N GLY A 393 -18.23 -14.29 3.28
CA GLY A 393 -18.41 -13.30 4.31
C GLY A 393 -18.73 -13.90 5.66
N LEU A 394 -18.33 -13.17 6.71
CA LEU A 394 -18.67 -13.46 8.09
C LEU A 394 -19.83 -12.57 8.53
N THR A 395 -20.87 -13.17 9.10
CA THR A 395 -22.00 -12.45 9.67
C THR A 395 -22.27 -12.93 11.09
N TRP A 396 -22.41 -12.00 12.02
CA TRP A 396 -22.80 -12.31 13.40
C TRP A 396 -24.19 -11.76 13.69
N LEU A 397 -25.11 -12.66 14.04
CA LEU A 397 -26.49 -12.32 14.42
C LEU A 397 -26.74 -12.55 15.90
N ASP A 398 -27.59 -11.72 16.50
CA ASP A 398 -28.12 -11.92 17.86
C ASP A 398 -29.21 -13.01 17.88
N THR A 399 -29.67 -13.38 19.09
CA THR A 399 -30.78 -14.35 19.29
C THR A 399 -32.11 -13.92 18.68
N LYS A 400 -32.26 -12.65 18.28
CA LYS A 400 -33.45 -12.06 17.63
C LYS A 400 -33.28 -11.94 16.10
N GLY A 401 -32.16 -12.38 15.53
CA GLY A 401 -31.87 -12.33 14.10
C GLY A 401 -31.44 -10.95 13.57
N ARG A 402 -30.99 -10.03 14.44
CA ARG A 402 -30.42 -8.73 14.07
C ARG A 402 -28.90 -8.86 13.90
N VAL A 403 -28.35 -8.08 12.99
CA VAL A 403 -26.90 -8.04 12.74
C VAL A 403 -26.20 -7.35 13.92
N ILE A 404 -25.38 -8.10 14.65
CA ILE A 404 -24.46 -7.57 15.66
C ILE A 404 -23.24 -6.95 14.96
N SER A 405 -22.65 -7.69 14.01
CA SER A 405 -21.54 -7.19 13.21
C SER A 405 -21.39 -7.95 11.90
N ARG A 406 -20.80 -7.27 10.92
CA ARG A 406 -20.28 -7.85 9.67
C ARG A 406 -18.77 -7.60 9.51
N SER A 407 -18.14 -6.97 10.51
CA SER A 407 -16.71 -6.72 10.50
C SER A 407 -15.97 -8.03 10.77
N GLN A 408 -15.16 -8.47 9.82
CA GLN A 408 -14.42 -9.74 9.93
C GLN A 408 -13.48 -9.74 11.14
N SER A 409 -12.77 -8.64 11.40
CA SER A 409 -11.85 -8.54 12.56
C SER A 409 -12.59 -8.69 13.89
N ARG A 410 -13.73 -8.02 14.05
CA ARG A 410 -14.55 -8.13 15.27
C ARG A 410 -15.09 -9.55 15.45
N ILE A 411 -15.57 -10.16 14.38
CA ILE A 411 -16.12 -11.53 14.41
C ILE A 411 -15.03 -12.56 14.73
N LEU A 412 -13.82 -12.41 14.18
CA LEU A 412 -12.71 -13.33 14.44
C LEU A 412 -12.27 -13.30 15.90
N LYS A 413 -12.23 -12.12 16.55
CA LYS A 413 -11.98 -12.03 17.98
C LYS A 413 -13.07 -12.70 18.80
N ALA A 414 -14.34 -12.40 18.49
CA ALA A 414 -15.47 -13.01 19.16
C ALA A 414 -15.45 -14.54 19.01
N ALA A 415 -14.92 -15.06 17.90
CA ALA A 415 -14.77 -16.49 17.65
C ALA A 415 -13.55 -17.14 18.34
N ALA A 416 -12.50 -16.37 18.67
CA ALA A 416 -11.23 -16.89 19.21
C ALA A 416 -11.42 -17.75 20.46
N CYS A 417 -10.70 -18.87 20.57
CA CYS A 417 -10.76 -19.76 21.72
C CYS A 417 -9.45 -20.55 21.88
N THR A 418 -9.23 -21.07 23.09
CA THR A 418 -8.11 -21.98 23.37
C THR A 418 -8.46 -23.43 23.01
N PRO A 419 -7.47 -24.31 22.74
CA PRO A 419 -7.72 -25.72 22.43
C PRO A 419 -8.51 -26.49 23.50
N ASP A 420 -8.44 -26.05 24.76
CA ASP A 420 -9.12 -26.69 25.90
C ASP A 420 -10.55 -26.18 26.13
N THR A 421 -11.04 -25.28 25.25
CA THR A 421 -12.38 -24.70 25.38
C THR A 421 -13.45 -25.79 25.15
N PRO A 422 -14.35 -26.06 26.12
CA PRO A 422 -15.35 -27.10 25.99
C PRO A 422 -16.42 -26.70 24.97
N ALA A 423 -16.81 -27.66 24.12
CA ALA A 423 -17.94 -27.50 23.22
C ALA A 423 -19.26 -27.60 24.00
N LEU A 424 -20.14 -26.61 23.81
CA LEU A 424 -21.48 -26.58 24.41
C LEU A 424 -22.55 -27.14 23.49
N ALA A 425 -23.71 -27.43 24.08
CA ALA A 425 -24.92 -27.73 23.32
C ALA A 425 -25.31 -26.54 22.43
N ARG A 426 -25.74 -26.88 21.21
CA ARG A 426 -26.17 -25.94 20.18
C ARG A 426 -27.30 -25.03 20.70
N LEU A 427 -27.28 -23.76 20.31
CA LEU A 427 -28.37 -22.82 20.58
C LEU A 427 -29.70 -23.32 19.97
N ILE A 428 -30.83 -23.06 20.66
CA ILE A 428 -32.16 -23.55 20.26
C ILE A 428 -32.51 -23.13 18.82
N LYS A 429 -32.20 -21.89 18.44
CA LYS A 429 -32.48 -21.31 17.11
C LYS A 429 -31.26 -21.24 16.19
N HIS A 430 -30.22 -22.04 16.44
CA HIS A 430 -28.94 -21.93 15.72
C HIS A 430 -29.11 -21.96 14.20
N HIS A 431 -29.78 -22.97 13.66
CA HIS A 431 -29.95 -23.11 12.21
C HIS A 431 -30.92 -22.09 11.60
N GLU A 432 -31.92 -21.63 12.35
CA GLU A 432 -32.79 -20.54 11.92
C GLU A 432 -31.99 -19.24 11.76
N LEU A 433 -31.07 -18.97 12.68
CA LEU A 433 -30.17 -17.82 12.60
C LEU A 433 -29.13 -17.97 11.48
N VAL A 434 -28.55 -19.16 11.27
CA VAL A 434 -27.66 -19.42 10.12
C VAL A 434 -28.40 -19.20 8.80
N ALA A 435 -29.61 -19.74 8.65
CA ALA A 435 -30.43 -19.54 7.45
C ALA A 435 -30.70 -18.05 7.23
N ARG A 436 -31.02 -17.31 8.29
CA ARG A 436 -31.22 -15.86 8.22
C ARG A 436 -29.96 -15.10 7.81
N ALA A 437 -28.79 -15.49 8.30
CA ALA A 437 -27.51 -14.88 7.92
C ALA A 437 -27.23 -15.07 6.42
N VAL A 438 -27.47 -16.27 5.90
CA VAL A 438 -27.33 -16.58 4.47
C VAL A 438 -28.32 -15.77 3.62
N GLU A 439 -29.59 -15.66 4.03
CA GLU A 439 -30.58 -14.83 3.33
C GLU A 439 -30.17 -13.35 3.27
N LEU A 440 -29.61 -12.81 4.36
CA LEU A 440 -29.13 -11.43 4.40
C LEU A 440 -27.93 -11.23 3.49
N ALA A 441 -26.97 -12.16 3.50
CA ALA A 441 -25.81 -12.14 2.62
C ALA A 441 -26.20 -12.21 1.12
N GLU A 442 -27.26 -12.96 0.80
CA GLU A 442 -27.85 -13.01 -0.55
C GLU A 442 -28.52 -11.71 -0.97
N LYS A 443 -29.32 -11.11 -0.08
CA LYS A 443 -30.00 -9.86 -0.35
C LYS A 443 -29.03 -8.70 -0.55
N ASP A 444 -27.99 -8.64 0.28
CA ASP A 444 -26.95 -7.61 0.16
C ASP A 444 -26.20 -7.76 -1.16
N ALA A 445 -25.76 -8.96 -1.53
CA ALA A 445 -25.06 -9.19 -2.79
C ALA A 445 -25.87 -8.80 -4.04
N ARG A 446 -27.21 -8.95 -3.98
CA ARG A 446 -28.11 -8.46 -5.03
C ARG A 446 -28.17 -6.93 -5.10
N GLN A 447 -27.96 -6.22 -3.98
CA GLN A 447 -27.97 -4.75 -3.92
C GLN A 447 -26.61 -4.11 -4.26
N THR A 448 -25.47 -4.75 -3.97
CA THR A 448 -24.13 -4.15 -4.15
C THR A 448 -23.49 -4.34 -5.54
N GLY A 449 -24.14 -5.05 -6.48
CA GLY A 449 -23.60 -5.17 -7.85
C GLY A 449 -23.99 -6.41 -8.67
N GLY A 450 -24.83 -7.30 -8.15
CA GLY A 450 -25.31 -8.47 -8.90
C GLY A 450 -24.25 -9.54 -9.18
N GLN A 451 -24.45 -10.35 -10.23
CA GLN A 451 -23.71 -11.59 -10.52
C GLN A 451 -22.20 -11.43 -10.80
N LEU A 452 -21.77 -10.20 -11.06
CA LEU A 452 -20.38 -9.81 -11.35
C LEU A 452 -19.63 -9.29 -10.13
N GLY A 453 -20.35 -9.04 -9.04
CA GLY A 453 -19.80 -8.55 -7.80
C GLY A 453 -19.61 -7.05 -7.68
N SER A 454 -18.75 -6.60 -6.75
CA SER A 454 -18.51 -5.18 -6.48
C SER A 454 -18.16 -4.44 -7.76
N GLN A 455 -18.70 -3.22 -7.92
CA GLN A 455 -18.42 -2.37 -9.08
C GLN A 455 -16.93 -2.02 -9.20
N ALA A 456 -16.18 -2.10 -8.10
CA ALA A 456 -14.73 -1.92 -8.05
C ALA A 456 -13.94 -3.21 -8.34
N GLY A 457 -14.60 -4.37 -8.39
CA GLY A 457 -13.96 -5.67 -8.63
C GLY A 457 -13.39 -5.82 -10.03
N ALA A 458 -12.32 -6.61 -10.17
CA ALA A 458 -11.69 -6.91 -11.46
C ALA A 458 -12.67 -7.52 -12.47
N ARG A 459 -13.55 -8.40 -11.99
CA ARG A 459 -14.57 -9.10 -12.80
C ARG A 459 -15.63 -8.16 -13.37
N PHE A 460 -16.20 -7.30 -12.52
CA PHE A 460 -17.18 -6.29 -12.94
C PHE A 460 -16.56 -5.28 -13.92
N ARG A 461 -15.33 -4.82 -13.65
CA ARG A 461 -14.62 -3.90 -14.53
C ARG A 461 -14.29 -4.54 -15.88
N ALA A 462 -13.80 -5.77 -15.90
CA ALA A 462 -13.55 -6.52 -17.13
C ALA A 462 -14.83 -6.72 -17.95
N TYR A 463 -15.94 -7.12 -17.31
CA TYR A 463 -17.23 -7.27 -18.01
C TYR A 463 -17.72 -5.96 -18.62
N LYS A 464 -17.63 -4.84 -17.88
CA LYS A 464 -18.00 -3.50 -18.38
C LYS A 464 -17.14 -3.08 -19.57
N ILE A 465 -15.83 -3.30 -19.50
CA ILE A 465 -14.90 -2.96 -20.58
C ILE A 465 -15.18 -3.78 -21.83
N LEU A 466 -15.31 -5.10 -21.71
CA LEU A 466 -15.62 -5.97 -22.83
C LEU A 466 -17.00 -5.68 -23.43
N GLY A 467 -17.99 -5.35 -22.60
CA GLY A 467 -19.32 -4.97 -23.08
C GLY A 467 -19.30 -3.66 -23.89
N ARG A 468 -18.53 -2.66 -23.45
CA ARG A 468 -18.33 -1.42 -24.23
C ARG A 468 -17.61 -1.69 -25.55
N TYR A 469 -16.56 -2.51 -25.50
CA TYR A 469 -15.83 -2.89 -26.71
C TYR A 469 -16.73 -3.63 -27.70
N TYR A 470 -17.48 -4.61 -27.22
CA TYR A 470 -18.43 -5.37 -28.02
C TYR A 470 -19.48 -4.49 -28.70
N GLU A 471 -20.08 -3.53 -28.00
CA GLU A 471 -21.02 -2.59 -28.60
C GLU A 471 -20.36 -1.65 -29.62
N SER A 472 -19.06 -1.37 -29.50
CA SER A 472 -18.31 -0.54 -30.46
C SER A 472 -17.96 -1.26 -31.77
N ILE A 473 -17.91 -2.59 -31.76
CA ILE A 473 -17.55 -3.43 -32.93
C ILE A 473 -18.71 -4.27 -33.46
N LYS A 474 -19.90 -4.10 -32.88
CA LYS A 474 -21.13 -4.79 -33.27
C LYS A 474 -21.44 -4.49 -34.74
N ASP A 475 -21.78 -5.53 -35.50
CA ASP A 475 -22.02 -5.49 -36.95
C ASP A 475 -20.78 -5.18 -37.84
N SER A 476 -19.57 -5.30 -37.29
CA SER A 476 -18.29 -5.21 -38.03
C SER A 476 -17.66 -6.58 -38.31
N LEU A 477 -16.63 -6.63 -39.18
CA LEU A 477 -15.82 -7.83 -39.45
C LEU A 477 -15.09 -8.39 -38.20
N PHE A 478 -15.03 -7.62 -37.11
CA PHE A 478 -14.37 -7.99 -35.85
C PHE A 478 -15.34 -8.50 -34.78
N ASP A 479 -16.64 -8.64 -35.08
CA ASP A 479 -17.63 -9.32 -34.23
C ASP A 479 -17.32 -10.83 -34.15
N THR A 480 -16.48 -11.19 -33.20
CA THR A 480 -16.01 -12.57 -33.01
C THR A 480 -16.87 -13.31 -31.99
N VAL A 481 -17.27 -14.54 -32.33
CA VAL A 481 -17.94 -15.48 -31.41
C VAL A 481 -17.09 -15.71 -30.14
N ALA A 482 -15.77 -15.60 -30.25
CA ALA A 482 -14.83 -15.70 -29.14
C ALA A 482 -15.02 -14.60 -28.09
N LEU A 483 -15.24 -13.34 -28.51
CA LEU A 483 -15.50 -12.23 -27.59
C LEU A 483 -16.81 -12.42 -26.83
N LYS A 484 -17.89 -12.79 -27.54
CA LYS A 484 -19.20 -13.10 -26.94
C LYS A 484 -19.08 -14.18 -25.86
N ARG A 485 -18.37 -15.27 -26.17
CA ARG A 485 -18.13 -16.37 -25.21
C ARG A 485 -17.25 -15.94 -24.02
N THR A 486 -16.30 -15.04 -24.23
CA THR A 486 -15.45 -14.49 -23.16
C THR A 486 -16.26 -13.63 -22.20
N ILE A 487 -17.14 -12.77 -22.71
CA ILE A 487 -18.06 -11.96 -21.90
C ILE A 487 -18.98 -12.87 -21.08
N ASP A 488 -19.55 -13.89 -21.71
CA ASP A 488 -20.44 -14.86 -21.08
C ASP A 488 -19.72 -15.66 -19.98
N ASP A 489 -18.49 -16.11 -20.22
CA ASP A 489 -17.69 -16.84 -19.23
C ASP A 489 -17.29 -15.97 -18.03
N ILE A 490 -17.01 -14.67 -18.23
CA ILE A 490 -16.75 -13.72 -17.14
C ILE A 490 -18.03 -13.45 -16.35
N TYR A 491 -19.18 -13.40 -17.03
CA TYR A 491 -20.47 -13.21 -16.39
C TYR A 491 -20.90 -14.44 -15.57
N ARG A 492 -20.64 -15.66 -16.06
CA ARG A 492 -21.09 -16.91 -15.43
C ARG A 492 -20.12 -17.48 -14.41
N TYR A 493 -18.81 -17.41 -14.66
CA TYR A 493 -17.82 -18.11 -13.86
C TYR A 493 -16.87 -17.14 -13.13
N PRO A 494 -16.40 -17.48 -11.92
CA PRO A 494 -15.41 -16.69 -11.22
C PRO A 494 -14.06 -16.72 -11.96
N LEU A 495 -13.37 -15.57 -11.95
CA LEU A 495 -12.03 -15.45 -12.52
C LEU A 495 -11.02 -16.24 -11.68
N ARG A 496 -10.01 -16.81 -12.33
CA ARG A 496 -8.85 -17.34 -11.62
C ARG A 496 -8.09 -16.21 -10.92
N GLU A 497 -7.43 -16.53 -9.80
CA GLU A 497 -6.68 -15.54 -9.01
C GLU A 497 -5.60 -14.82 -9.84
N SER A 498 -4.82 -15.57 -10.62
CA SER A 498 -3.81 -15.02 -11.53
C SER A 498 -4.40 -14.10 -12.60
N THR A 499 -5.60 -14.40 -13.09
CA THR A 499 -6.33 -13.57 -14.05
C THR A 499 -6.87 -12.30 -13.39
N ARG A 500 -7.38 -12.40 -12.16
CA ARG A 500 -7.83 -11.25 -11.35
C ARG A 500 -6.69 -10.27 -11.07
N GLU A 501 -5.53 -10.77 -10.67
CA GLU A 501 -4.32 -9.96 -10.47
C GLU A 501 -3.85 -9.30 -11.75
N LEU A 502 -3.84 -10.04 -12.86
CA LEU A 502 -3.44 -9.53 -14.17
C LEU A 502 -4.38 -8.42 -14.65
N ILE A 503 -5.70 -8.59 -14.52
CA ILE A 503 -6.68 -7.55 -14.84
C ILE A 503 -6.44 -6.31 -13.96
N ASN A 504 -6.30 -6.47 -12.65
CA ASN A 504 -6.04 -5.35 -11.74
C ASN A 504 -4.72 -4.63 -12.04
N ARG A 505 -3.70 -5.37 -12.48
CA ARG A 505 -2.42 -4.82 -12.93
C ARG A 505 -2.61 -4.02 -14.21
N ARG A 506 -3.25 -4.59 -15.23
CA ARG A 506 -3.49 -3.94 -16.53
C ARG A 506 -4.41 -2.71 -16.43
N LEU A 507 -5.43 -2.76 -15.58
CA LEU A 507 -6.29 -1.60 -15.29
C LEU A 507 -5.52 -0.46 -14.62
N ARG A 508 -4.54 -0.76 -13.76
CA ARG A 508 -3.66 0.26 -13.16
C ARG A 508 -2.73 0.91 -14.18
N PHE A 509 -2.34 0.19 -15.23
CA PHE A 509 -1.46 0.69 -16.30
C PHE A 509 -2.20 1.28 -17.52
N GLY A 510 -3.53 1.37 -17.48
CA GLY A 510 -4.31 2.03 -18.54
C GLY A 510 -4.38 1.23 -19.85
N ILE A 511 -4.85 -0.01 -19.78
CA ILE A 511 -5.10 -0.87 -20.95
C ILE A 511 -6.28 -0.39 -21.81
N SER A 512 -6.19 -0.52 -23.14
CA SER A 512 -7.29 -0.20 -24.04
C SER A 512 -8.41 -1.25 -23.99
N ASP A 513 -9.62 -0.87 -24.40
CA ASP A 513 -10.77 -1.78 -24.44
C ASP A 513 -10.52 -2.98 -25.41
N GLU A 514 -9.77 -2.75 -26.50
CA GLU A 514 -9.35 -3.76 -27.49
C GLU A 514 -8.26 -4.70 -26.94
N GLU A 515 -7.19 -4.15 -26.35
CA GLU A 515 -6.11 -4.95 -25.76
C GLU A 515 -6.61 -5.81 -24.59
N MET A 516 -7.57 -5.30 -23.82
CA MET A 516 -8.22 -6.06 -22.76
C MET A 516 -9.07 -7.20 -23.33
N ALA A 517 -9.75 -6.99 -24.48
CA ALA A 517 -10.48 -8.03 -25.17
C ALA A 517 -9.57 -9.14 -25.69
N GLU A 518 -8.49 -8.80 -26.41
CA GLU A 518 -7.54 -9.79 -26.92
C GLU A 518 -6.88 -10.60 -25.80
N MET A 519 -6.47 -9.93 -24.72
CA MET A 519 -5.87 -10.60 -23.57
C MET A 519 -6.84 -11.59 -22.91
N LEU A 520 -8.10 -11.19 -22.69
CA LEU A 520 -9.07 -12.05 -22.02
C LEU A 520 -9.56 -13.20 -22.92
N ILE A 521 -9.68 -12.97 -24.23
CA ILE A 521 -9.93 -14.04 -25.21
C ILE A 521 -8.78 -15.05 -25.20
N LYS A 522 -7.52 -14.57 -25.21
CA LYS A 522 -6.35 -15.47 -25.16
C LYS A 522 -6.30 -16.28 -23.86
N LEU A 523 -6.56 -15.66 -22.71
CA LEU A 523 -6.63 -16.37 -21.43
C LEU A 523 -7.77 -17.37 -21.38
N ARG A 524 -8.86 -17.12 -22.11
CA ARG A 524 -9.98 -18.06 -22.25
C ARG A 524 -9.56 -19.29 -23.03
N ASP A 525 -8.91 -19.08 -24.17
CA ASP A 525 -8.46 -20.16 -25.05
C ASP A 525 -7.38 -21.02 -24.38
N GLU A 526 -6.54 -20.41 -23.53
CA GLU A 526 -5.58 -21.10 -22.66
C GLU A 526 -6.23 -21.79 -21.43
N GLY A 527 -7.54 -21.64 -21.21
CA GLY A 527 -8.26 -22.22 -20.06
C GLY A 527 -7.91 -21.58 -18.71
N ARG A 528 -7.29 -20.40 -18.73
CA ARG A 528 -6.79 -19.66 -17.56
C ARG A 528 -7.69 -18.52 -17.12
N LEU A 529 -8.68 -18.13 -17.91
CA LEU A 529 -9.59 -17.02 -17.62
C LEU A 529 -10.42 -17.26 -16.36
N SER A 530 -11.28 -18.28 -16.40
CA SER A 530 -12.24 -18.59 -15.34
C SER A 530 -12.06 -20.01 -14.83
N VAL A 531 -12.54 -20.28 -13.61
CA VAL A 531 -12.62 -21.63 -13.06
C VAL A 531 -13.87 -22.29 -13.64
N ILE A 532 -13.71 -22.97 -14.78
CA ILE A 532 -14.79 -23.72 -15.43
C ILE A 532 -14.73 -25.16 -14.94
N ASP A 533 -15.32 -25.44 -13.79
CA ASP A 533 -15.45 -26.81 -13.31
C ASP A 533 -16.73 -27.43 -13.89
N LYS A 534 -16.60 -28.26 -14.93
CA LYS A 534 -17.73 -28.89 -15.63
C LYS A 534 -18.60 -29.78 -14.73
N LYS A 535 -18.13 -30.12 -13.51
CA LYS A 535 -18.92 -30.83 -12.50
C LYS A 535 -19.77 -29.90 -11.61
N GLN A 536 -19.54 -28.58 -11.64
CA GLN A 536 -20.23 -27.57 -10.83
C GLN A 536 -21.25 -26.71 -11.59
N GLU A 537 -21.58 -27.04 -12.85
CA GLU A 537 -22.64 -26.34 -13.59
C GLU A 537 -24.00 -26.37 -12.87
N SER A 538 -24.20 -27.32 -11.94
CA SER A 538 -25.39 -27.41 -11.08
C SER A 538 -25.23 -26.72 -9.70
N ALA A 539 -24.02 -26.34 -9.29
CA ALA A 539 -23.73 -25.87 -7.92
C ALA A 539 -23.62 -24.35 -7.79
N LEU A 540 -23.38 -23.62 -8.89
CA LEU A 540 -23.11 -22.17 -8.91
C LEU A 540 -24.30 -21.26 -8.57
N ASN A 541 -25.44 -21.79 -8.14
CA ASN A 541 -26.61 -20.98 -7.76
C ASN A 541 -27.09 -21.20 -6.33
N ILE A 542 -26.43 -22.06 -5.54
CA ILE A 542 -26.86 -22.38 -4.18
C ILE A 542 -25.86 -21.78 -3.18
N PRO A 543 -26.31 -20.92 -2.25
CA PRO A 543 -25.47 -20.44 -1.16
C PRO A 543 -24.90 -21.62 -0.37
N GLN A 544 -23.60 -21.61 -0.09
CA GLN A 544 -22.90 -22.62 0.68
C GLN A 544 -22.61 -22.09 2.09
N ILE A 545 -22.95 -22.89 3.10
CA ILE A 545 -22.57 -22.64 4.49
C ILE A 545 -21.27 -23.38 4.73
N ILE A 546 -20.18 -22.66 5.02
CA ILE A 546 -18.87 -23.27 5.24
C ILE A 546 -18.79 -23.72 6.70
N CYS A 547 -19.03 -22.81 7.65
CA CYS A 547 -19.11 -23.15 9.07
C CYS A 547 -19.96 -22.14 9.86
N SER A 548 -20.37 -22.53 11.06
CA SER A 548 -21.09 -21.64 11.99
C SER A 548 -20.67 -21.86 13.45
N LEU A 549 -20.68 -20.81 14.24
CA LEU A 549 -20.30 -20.85 15.65
C LEU A 549 -21.38 -20.16 16.49
N GLY A 550 -21.99 -20.92 17.40
CA GLY A 550 -22.88 -20.38 18.42
C GLY A 550 -22.06 -19.75 19.54
N ILE A 551 -22.45 -18.56 19.97
CA ILE A 551 -21.90 -17.88 21.15
C ILE A 551 -23.00 -17.83 22.19
N LYS A 552 -22.78 -18.55 23.30
CA LYS A 552 -23.70 -18.59 24.44
C LYS A 552 -23.18 -17.71 25.56
N ALA A 553 -24.00 -16.77 26.03
CA ALA A 553 -23.71 -16.05 27.27
C ALA A 553 -23.78 -17.04 28.45
N ARG A 554 -22.88 -16.88 29.42
CA ARG A 554 -22.75 -17.80 30.55
C ARG A 554 -23.88 -17.65 31.55
#